data_AF-A0A971WVA9-F1
#
_entry.id   AF-A0A971WVA9-F1
#
_cell.length_a   1.000
_cell.length_b   1.000
_cell.length_c   1.000
_cell.angle_alpha   90.00
_cell.angle_beta   90.00
_cell.angle_gamma   90.00
#
_symmetry.space_group_name_H-M   'P 1'
#
loop_
_entity.id
_entity.type
_entity.pdbx_description
1 polymer ?
#
loop_
_entity_poly.entity_id
_entity_poly.type
_entity_poly.pdbx_seq_one_letter_code
_entity_poly.pdbx_strand_id
1 'polypeptide(L)'
;MSKVIKAAQLRVLVTDDSDVIIPSNNSEPQLQKKEYHGTVLEATNLIQEAREEANSIRQQAEQEAAEILENAKAQAEALLAEAYEELETITLQAKEQGWTQGFDEGLAEGSARGLAEAELKTKELLENLDRLVKGAVQQRTNALAQLEHDFLKMSVIIAEKIIRKKLSEGDISWLEPTIQECMANLSLADRVTIRLHPKAYEAMLEAGIKFNDFRTNITWEPDEAVEFGGCIFETEAGRIDACLETRLNSVKNALEEAVYHG
;
A
#
# COMPACT_ATOMS: atom_id res chain seq x y z
N MET A 1 6.33 -28.72 5.16
CA MET A 1 6.55 -29.54 6.37
C MET A 1 5.43 -30.55 6.47
N SER A 2 5.77 -31.82 6.28
CA SER A 2 4.84 -32.96 6.28
C SER A 2 4.37 -33.26 7.71
N LYS A 3 3.07 -33.51 7.91
CA LYS A 3 2.57 -34.20 9.11
C LYS A 3 1.70 -35.37 8.67
N VAL A 4 2.29 -36.55 8.86
CA VAL A 4 1.78 -37.88 8.58
C VAL A 4 0.64 -38.20 9.55
N ILE A 5 -0.50 -38.65 9.04
CA ILE A 5 -1.63 -39.13 9.84
C ILE A 5 -1.32 -40.58 10.26
N LYS A 6 -1.17 -40.81 11.57
CA LYS A 6 -1.06 -42.16 12.15
C LYS A 6 -2.46 -42.78 12.18
N ALA A 7 -2.69 -43.80 11.36
CA ALA A 7 -3.87 -44.65 11.43
C ALA A 7 -3.85 -45.43 12.76
N ALA A 8 -4.85 -45.20 13.61
CA ALA A 8 -5.11 -46.02 14.78
C ALA A 8 -5.85 -47.30 14.35
N GLN A 9 -5.41 -48.41 14.94
CA GLN A 9 -5.77 -49.78 14.60
C GLN A 9 -7.25 -50.08 14.85
N LEU A 10 -8.01 -50.37 13.80
CA LEU A 10 -9.27 -51.11 13.92
C LEU A 10 -8.94 -52.61 13.93
N ARG A 11 -8.99 -53.24 15.11
CA ARG A 11 -9.01 -54.70 15.22
C ARG A 11 -10.38 -55.18 14.76
N VAL A 12 -10.44 -55.72 13.54
CA VAL A 12 -11.56 -56.54 13.09
C VAL A 12 -11.52 -57.82 13.91
N LEU A 13 -12.49 -57.99 14.82
CA LEU A 13 -12.76 -59.27 15.45
C LEU A 13 -13.40 -60.18 14.40
N VAL A 14 -12.57 -60.87 13.64
CA VAL A 14 -12.98 -62.08 12.94
C VAL A 14 -13.13 -63.13 14.03
N THR A 15 -14.36 -63.53 14.33
CA THR A 15 -14.60 -64.72 15.15
C THR A 15 -14.18 -65.93 14.33
N ASP A 16 -13.09 -66.57 14.76
CA ASP A 16 -12.61 -67.84 14.23
C ASP A 16 -13.69 -68.90 14.47
N ASP A 17 -14.14 -69.52 13.40
CA ASP A 17 -15.22 -70.51 13.38
C ASP A 17 -14.65 -71.91 13.76
N SER A 18 -14.03 -71.97 14.94
CA SER A 18 -13.50 -73.21 15.50
C SER A 18 -13.98 -73.37 16.94
N ASP A 19 -14.52 -74.56 17.20
CA ASP A 19 -15.02 -75.06 18.48
C ASP A 19 -16.51 -74.81 18.81
N VAL A 20 -17.41 -75.05 17.85
CA VAL A 20 -18.68 -75.70 18.21
C VAL A 20 -18.43 -77.21 18.25
N ILE A 21 -17.94 -77.69 19.39
CA ILE A 21 -17.92 -79.11 19.71
C ILE A 21 -19.38 -79.51 19.94
N ILE A 22 -20.04 -80.02 18.90
CA ILE A 22 -21.30 -80.76 19.06
C ILE A 22 -20.88 -82.08 19.73
N PRO A 23 -21.24 -82.35 21.00
CA PRO A 23 -20.92 -83.63 21.62
C PRO A 23 -21.63 -84.73 20.81
N SER A 24 -20.85 -85.49 20.04
CA SER A 24 -21.31 -86.72 19.41
C SER A 24 -21.53 -87.76 20.51
N ASN A 25 -22.71 -87.75 21.11
CA ASN A 25 -23.13 -88.81 22.01
C ASN A 25 -23.45 -90.04 21.15
N ASN A 26 -22.41 -90.81 20.86
CA ASN A 26 -22.42 -92.00 20.02
C ASN A 26 -22.98 -93.22 20.79
N SER A 27 -24.05 -93.03 21.54
CA SER A 27 -24.84 -94.12 22.09
C SER A 27 -25.86 -94.52 21.02
N GLU A 28 -25.43 -95.41 20.11
CA GLU A 28 -26.36 -96.19 19.29
C GLU A 28 -27.45 -96.75 20.19
N PRO A 29 -28.75 -96.46 19.94
CA PRO A 29 -29.81 -97.15 20.64
C PRO A 29 -29.67 -98.63 20.31
N GLN A 30 -29.36 -99.46 21.32
CA GLN A 30 -29.45 -100.91 21.19
C GLN A 30 -30.90 -101.24 20.83
N LEU A 31 -31.15 -101.46 19.53
CA LEU A 31 -32.40 -101.99 19.01
C LEU A 31 -32.56 -103.41 19.56
N GLN A 32 -33.18 -103.53 20.72
CA GLN A 32 -33.74 -104.78 21.19
C GLN A 32 -34.78 -105.22 20.15
N LYS A 33 -34.40 -106.17 19.28
CA LYS A 33 -35.34 -106.91 18.45
C LYS A 33 -36.27 -107.68 19.39
N LYS A 34 -37.40 -107.06 19.74
CA LYS A 34 -38.56 -107.80 20.25
C LYS A 34 -39.07 -108.66 19.10
N GLU A 35 -38.96 -109.97 19.22
CA GLU A 35 -39.73 -110.90 18.39
C GLU A 35 -41.21 -110.68 18.71
N TYR A 36 -41.94 -110.12 17.74
CA TYR A 36 -43.38 -109.95 17.82
C TYR A 36 -44.07 -111.18 17.21
N HIS A 37 -44.71 -111.98 18.06
CA HIS A 37 -45.84 -112.83 17.66
C HIS A 37 -47.13 -112.08 17.98
N GLY A 38 -47.35 -110.98 17.24
CA GLY A 38 -48.53 -110.13 17.37
C GLY A 38 -49.14 -109.87 15.99
N THR A 39 -50.46 -109.90 15.92
CA THR A 39 -51.24 -109.57 14.72
C THR A 39 -50.85 -108.19 14.17
N VAL A 40 -50.98 -107.99 12.85
CA VAL A 40 -50.67 -106.76 12.09
C VAL A 40 -51.14 -105.46 12.77
N LEU A 41 -52.21 -105.55 13.59
CA LEU A 41 -52.83 -104.46 14.34
C LEU A 41 -51.96 -103.82 15.45
N GLU A 42 -51.09 -104.59 16.14
CA GLU A 42 -50.26 -104.05 17.24
C GLU A 42 -49.04 -103.28 16.74
N ALA A 43 -48.41 -103.77 15.66
CA ALA A 43 -47.32 -103.06 14.99
C ALA A 43 -47.79 -101.75 14.37
N THR A 44 -49.02 -101.70 13.84
CA THR A 44 -49.61 -100.46 13.32
C THR A 44 -49.89 -99.44 14.42
N ASN A 45 -50.34 -99.85 15.61
CA ASN A 45 -50.58 -98.94 16.73
C ASN A 45 -49.28 -98.31 17.26
N LEU A 46 -48.21 -99.09 17.38
CA LEU A 46 -46.91 -98.61 17.89
C LEU A 46 -46.24 -97.64 16.89
N ILE A 47 -46.40 -97.89 15.59
CA ILE A 47 -45.97 -96.96 14.52
C ILE A 47 -46.82 -95.68 14.53
N GLN A 48 -48.10 -95.78 14.91
CA GLN A 48 -49.00 -94.64 14.97
C GLN A 48 -48.73 -93.76 16.18
N GLU A 49 -48.52 -94.33 17.37
CA GLU A 49 -48.08 -93.61 18.58
C GLU A 49 -46.72 -92.93 18.37
N ALA A 50 -45.73 -93.63 17.80
CA ALA A 50 -44.43 -93.04 17.48
C ALA A 50 -44.52 -91.91 16.44
N ARG A 51 -45.48 -91.98 15.51
CA ARG A 51 -45.77 -90.89 14.55
C ARG A 51 -46.42 -89.70 15.23
N GLU A 52 -47.32 -89.92 16.17
CA GLU A 52 -47.98 -88.85 16.94
C GLU A 52 -46.99 -88.12 17.85
N GLU A 53 -46.11 -88.86 18.54
CA GLU A 53 -45.02 -88.26 19.33
C GLU A 53 -44.03 -87.50 18.44
N ALA A 54 -43.57 -88.09 17.33
CA ALA A 54 -42.67 -87.41 16.40
C ALA A 54 -43.30 -86.15 15.77
N ASN A 55 -44.60 -86.18 15.48
CA ASN A 55 -45.33 -85.00 15.00
C ASN A 55 -45.46 -83.93 16.09
N SER A 56 -45.70 -84.31 17.36
CA SER A 56 -45.76 -83.35 18.47
C SER A 56 -44.41 -82.66 18.71
N ILE A 57 -43.30 -83.41 18.66
CA ILE A 57 -41.94 -82.88 18.80
C ILE A 57 -41.61 -81.96 17.63
N ARG A 58 -41.97 -82.34 16.39
CA ARG A 58 -41.80 -81.47 15.22
C ARG A 58 -42.60 -80.19 15.34
N GLN A 59 -43.86 -80.28 15.77
CA GLN A 59 -44.73 -79.12 15.90
C GLN A 59 -44.23 -78.17 17.00
N GLN A 60 -43.72 -78.72 18.10
CA GLN A 60 -43.12 -77.97 19.19
C GLN A 60 -41.80 -77.30 18.76
N ALA A 61 -40.93 -78.02 18.04
CA ALA A 61 -39.70 -77.45 17.46
C ALA A 61 -39.98 -76.40 16.37
N GLU A 62 -41.04 -76.58 15.55
CA GLU A 62 -41.50 -75.59 14.57
C GLU A 62 -42.04 -74.33 15.25
N GLN A 63 -42.76 -74.46 16.37
CA GLN A 63 -43.22 -73.32 17.18
C GLN A 63 -42.06 -72.58 17.87
N GLU A 64 -41.13 -73.30 18.50
CA GLU A 64 -39.95 -72.70 19.13
C GLU A 64 -39.05 -72.00 18.09
N ALA A 65 -38.85 -72.61 16.91
CA ALA A 65 -38.11 -71.98 15.82
C ALA A 65 -38.82 -70.72 15.29
N ALA A 66 -40.16 -70.72 15.23
CA ALA A 66 -40.95 -69.56 14.85
C ALA A 66 -40.82 -68.42 15.87
N GLU A 67 -40.90 -68.72 17.18
CA GLU A 67 -40.70 -67.73 18.25
C GLU A 67 -39.28 -67.15 18.24
N ILE A 68 -38.25 -67.98 18.02
CA ILE A 68 -36.85 -67.52 17.92
C ILE A 68 -36.69 -66.57 16.72
N LEU A 69 -37.27 -66.91 15.56
CA LEU A 69 -37.22 -66.06 14.37
C LEU A 69 -37.98 -64.74 14.57
N GLU A 70 -39.13 -64.78 15.24
CA GLU A 70 -39.91 -63.58 15.55
C GLU A 70 -39.15 -62.66 16.53
N ASN A 71 -38.60 -63.22 17.61
CA ASN A 71 -37.76 -62.47 18.54
C ASN A 71 -36.49 -61.91 17.88
N ALA A 72 -35.82 -62.67 17.02
CA ALA A 72 -34.63 -62.19 16.30
C ALA A 72 -34.96 -61.04 15.33
N LYS A 73 -36.12 -61.10 14.65
CA LYS A 73 -36.60 -60.00 13.81
C LYS A 73 -36.96 -58.76 14.63
N ALA A 74 -37.69 -58.93 15.73
CA ALA A 74 -38.05 -57.83 16.62
C ALA A 74 -36.81 -57.14 17.22
N GLN A 75 -35.78 -57.92 17.60
CA GLN A 75 -34.50 -57.38 18.06
C GLN A 75 -33.74 -56.64 16.96
N ALA A 76 -33.72 -57.17 15.73
CA ALA A 76 -33.08 -56.50 14.59
C ALA A 76 -33.77 -55.19 14.22
N GLU A 77 -35.11 -55.15 14.25
CA GLU A 77 -35.90 -53.94 14.03
C GLU A 77 -35.68 -52.91 15.14
N ALA A 78 -35.63 -53.34 16.40
CA ALA A 78 -35.32 -52.44 17.53
C ALA A 78 -33.91 -51.85 17.41
N LEU A 79 -32.90 -52.68 17.07
CA LEU A 79 -31.52 -52.23 16.86
C LEU A 79 -31.41 -51.24 15.70
N LEU A 80 -32.14 -51.49 14.59
CA LEU A 80 -32.19 -50.58 13.45
C LEU A 80 -32.83 -49.24 13.83
N ALA A 81 -33.93 -49.27 14.59
CA ALA A 81 -34.60 -48.05 15.06
C ALA A 81 -33.67 -47.21 15.94
N GLU A 82 -32.98 -47.83 16.90
CA GLU A 82 -31.99 -47.16 17.76
C GLU A 82 -30.83 -46.59 16.93
N ALA A 83 -30.28 -47.36 15.98
CA ALA A 83 -29.23 -46.89 15.10
C ALA A 83 -29.65 -45.70 14.22
N TYR A 84 -30.90 -45.67 13.75
CA TYR A 84 -31.42 -44.52 12.98
C TYR A 84 -31.56 -43.27 13.85
N GLU A 85 -32.03 -43.41 15.08
CA GLU A 85 -32.17 -42.28 16.02
C GLU A 85 -30.79 -41.73 16.42
N GLU A 86 -29.81 -42.60 16.69
CA GLU A 86 -28.42 -42.19 16.89
C GLU A 86 -27.84 -41.50 15.66
N LEU A 87 -28.09 -42.00 14.46
CA LEU A 87 -27.58 -41.41 13.24
C LEU A 87 -28.18 -40.03 12.97
N GLU A 88 -29.46 -39.83 13.26
CA GLU A 88 -30.15 -38.54 13.16
C GLU A 88 -29.57 -37.53 14.17
N THR A 89 -29.37 -37.94 15.42
CA THR A 89 -28.76 -37.05 16.44
C THR A 89 -27.32 -36.67 16.09
N ILE A 90 -26.50 -37.64 15.65
CA ILE A 90 -25.11 -37.39 15.22
C ILE A 90 -25.08 -36.46 14.01
N THR A 91 -25.95 -36.68 13.01
CA THR A 91 -25.97 -35.80 11.83
C THR A 91 -26.44 -34.39 12.16
N LEU A 92 -27.40 -34.22 13.07
CA LEU A 92 -27.84 -32.91 13.51
C LEU A 92 -26.72 -32.15 14.26
N GLN A 93 -26.05 -32.83 15.18
CA GLN A 93 -24.91 -32.28 15.94
C GLN A 93 -23.74 -31.92 15.02
N ALA A 94 -23.37 -32.82 14.10
CA ALA A 94 -22.29 -32.56 13.13
C ALA A 94 -22.61 -31.36 12.23
N LYS A 95 -23.88 -31.19 11.84
CA LYS A 95 -24.32 -30.05 11.03
C LYS A 95 -24.25 -28.74 11.82
N GLU A 96 -24.68 -28.74 13.07
CA GLU A 96 -24.62 -27.55 13.94
C GLU A 96 -23.17 -27.16 14.27
N GLN A 97 -22.31 -28.15 14.56
CA GLN A 97 -20.89 -27.94 14.78
C GLN A 97 -20.19 -27.42 13.51
N GLY A 98 -20.46 -28.01 12.35
CA GLY A 98 -19.90 -27.56 11.08
C GLY A 98 -20.35 -26.14 10.72
N TRP A 99 -21.61 -25.78 11.02
CA TRP A 99 -22.13 -24.44 10.81
C TRP A 99 -21.45 -23.41 11.71
N THR A 100 -21.39 -23.69 13.02
CA THR A 100 -20.79 -22.78 14.01
C THR A 100 -19.29 -22.59 13.74
N GLN A 101 -18.56 -23.69 13.52
CA GLN A 101 -17.14 -23.63 13.19
C GLN A 101 -16.88 -22.87 11.88
N GLY A 102 -17.61 -23.17 10.81
CA GLY A 102 -17.44 -22.47 9.53
C GLY A 102 -17.80 -20.98 9.61
N PHE A 103 -18.79 -20.62 10.42
CA PHE A 103 -19.15 -19.23 10.67
C PHE A 103 -18.06 -18.49 11.44
N ASP A 104 -17.55 -19.08 12.53
CA ASP A 104 -16.50 -18.47 13.35
C ASP A 104 -15.18 -18.34 12.57
N GLU A 105 -14.79 -19.37 11.81
CA GLU A 105 -13.61 -19.34 10.94
C GLU A 105 -13.76 -18.28 9.84
N GLY A 106 -14.93 -18.22 9.18
CA GLY A 106 -15.22 -17.24 8.14
C GLY A 106 -15.24 -15.80 8.67
N LEU A 107 -15.76 -15.60 9.89
CA LEU A 107 -15.77 -14.30 10.55
C LEU A 107 -14.35 -13.86 10.92
N ALA A 108 -13.55 -14.76 11.51
CA ALA A 108 -12.17 -14.48 11.89
C ALA A 108 -11.31 -14.17 10.66
N GLU A 109 -11.40 -14.99 9.61
CA GLU A 109 -10.66 -14.79 8.37
C GLU A 109 -11.11 -13.52 7.63
N GLY A 110 -12.43 -13.28 7.54
CA GLY A 110 -12.99 -12.08 6.94
C GLY A 110 -12.57 -10.80 7.66
N SER A 111 -12.57 -10.83 9.00
CA SER A 111 -12.10 -9.71 9.82
C SER A 111 -10.61 -9.44 9.63
N ALA A 112 -9.78 -10.49 9.65
CA ALA A 112 -8.33 -10.37 9.46
C ALA A 112 -7.98 -9.84 8.05
N ARG A 113 -8.62 -10.36 7.00
CA ARG A 113 -8.44 -9.88 5.63
C ARG A 113 -8.93 -8.43 5.47
N GLY A 114 -10.09 -8.12 6.03
CA GLY A 114 -10.65 -6.76 6.01
C GLY A 114 -9.74 -5.74 6.69
N LEU A 115 -9.16 -6.10 7.83
CA LEU A 115 -8.18 -5.26 8.54
C LEU A 115 -6.91 -5.06 7.69
N ALA A 116 -6.35 -6.14 7.15
CA ALA A 116 -5.13 -6.07 6.34
C ALA A 116 -5.33 -5.23 5.07
N GLU A 117 -6.46 -5.39 4.36
CA GLU A 117 -6.78 -4.56 3.20
C GLU A 117 -6.99 -3.09 3.57
N ALA A 118 -7.65 -2.82 4.71
CA ALA A 118 -7.85 -1.46 5.20
C ALA A 118 -6.50 -0.80 5.52
N GLU A 119 -5.62 -1.48 6.26
CA GLU A 119 -4.28 -0.99 6.58
C GLU A 119 -3.47 -0.67 5.32
N LEU A 120 -3.53 -1.54 4.31
CA LEU A 120 -2.80 -1.35 3.05
C LEU A 120 -3.33 -0.14 2.28
N LYS A 121 -4.65 -0.01 2.13
CA LYS A 121 -5.30 1.16 1.51
C LYS A 121 -5.03 2.45 2.29
N THR A 122 -5.07 2.41 3.62
CA THR A 122 -4.79 3.58 4.47
C THR A 122 -3.33 4.01 4.32
N LYS A 123 -2.40 3.07 4.25
CA LYS A 123 -0.98 3.36 4.02
C LYS A 123 -0.75 4.02 2.66
N GLU A 124 -1.31 3.47 1.59
CA GLU A 124 -1.23 4.07 0.25
C GLU A 124 -1.83 5.49 0.22
N LEU A 125 -2.98 5.68 0.87
CA LEU A 125 -3.62 6.99 0.95
C LEU A 125 -2.75 8.01 1.71
N LEU A 126 -2.14 7.60 2.83
CA LEU A 126 -1.21 8.43 3.61
C LEU A 126 0.04 8.81 2.81
N GLU A 127 0.64 7.84 2.09
CA GLU A 127 1.80 8.11 1.22
C GLU A 127 1.46 9.08 0.09
N ASN A 128 0.27 8.94 -0.50
CA ASN A 128 -0.22 9.86 -1.52
C ASN A 128 -0.47 11.26 -0.95
N LEU A 129 -1.07 11.37 0.23
CA LEU A 129 -1.28 12.63 0.94
C LEU A 129 0.05 13.32 1.27
N ASP A 130 1.03 12.59 1.81
CA ASP A 130 2.36 13.12 2.10
C ASP A 130 3.04 13.65 0.84
N ARG A 131 2.96 12.90 -0.27
CA ARG A 131 3.48 13.34 -1.57
C ARG A 131 2.80 14.61 -2.07
N LEU A 132 1.47 14.69 -1.96
CA LEU A 132 0.71 15.88 -2.36
C LEU A 132 1.08 17.10 -1.53
N VAL A 133 1.18 16.95 -0.20
CA VAL A 133 1.56 18.05 0.69
C VAL A 133 2.98 18.53 0.39
N LYS A 134 3.94 17.61 0.25
CA LYS A 134 5.33 17.94 -0.12
C LYS A 134 5.39 18.63 -1.49
N GLY A 135 4.63 18.12 -2.47
CA GLY A 135 4.52 18.72 -3.80
C GLY A 135 3.97 20.14 -3.75
N ALA A 136 2.91 20.37 -2.96
CA ALA A 136 2.30 21.69 -2.79
C ALA A 136 3.25 22.69 -2.11
N VAL A 137 3.98 22.25 -1.07
CA VAL A 137 4.99 23.09 -0.40
C VAL A 137 6.10 23.46 -1.37
N GLN A 138 6.65 22.50 -2.13
CA GLN A 138 7.69 22.78 -3.11
C GLN A 138 7.22 23.73 -4.21
N GLN A 139 6.01 23.53 -4.73
CA GLN A 139 5.43 24.40 -5.73
C GLN A 139 5.24 25.82 -5.21
N ARG A 140 4.79 25.99 -3.95
CA ARG A 140 4.68 27.29 -3.30
C ARG A 140 6.04 27.98 -3.17
N THR A 141 7.06 27.25 -2.72
CA THR A 141 8.42 27.81 -2.58
C THR A 141 8.98 28.25 -3.93
N ASN A 142 8.82 27.44 -4.97
CA ASN A 142 9.28 27.78 -6.33
C ASN A 142 8.52 29.01 -6.88
N ALA A 143 7.20 29.08 -6.65
CA ALA A 143 6.40 30.21 -7.08
C ALA A 143 6.80 31.51 -6.38
N LEU A 144 7.12 31.46 -5.07
CA LEU A 144 7.61 32.63 -4.33
C LEU A 144 8.97 33.10 -4.86
N ALA A 145 9.92 32.18 -5.06
CA ALA A 145 11.23 32.52 -5.61
C ALA A 145 11.13 33.12 -7.03
N GLN A 146 10.22 32.60 -7.87
CA GLN A 146 9.97 33.15 -9.19
C GLN A 146 9.36 34.56 -9.11
N LEU A 147 8.40 34.77 -8.21
CA LEU A 147 7.82 36.09 -7.97
C LEU A 147 8.87 37.10 -7.49
N GLU A 148 9.75 36.72 -6.57
CA GLU A 148 10.85 37.58 -6.09
C GLU A 148 11.74 38.04 -7.24
N HIS A 149 12.15 37.12 -8.12
CA HIS A 149 12.93 37.45 -9.31
C HIS A 149 12.15 38.39 -10.27
N ASP A 150 10.86 38.11 -10.51
CA ASP A 150 10.04 38.93 -11.38
C ASP A 150 9.82 40.35 -10.82
N PHE A 151 9.65 40.49 -9.50
CA PHE A 151 9.55 41.78 -8.82
C PHE A 151 10.85 42.57 -8.92
N LEU A 152 12.01 41.92 -8.71
CA LEU A 152 13.32 42.57 -8.86
C LEU A 152 13.51 43.07 -10.29
N LYS A 153 13.24 42.23 -11.28
CA LYS A 153 13.31 42.60 -12.70
C LYS A 153 12.38 43.77 -13.02
N MET A 154 11.14 43.73 -12.53
CA MET A 154 10.17 44.79 -12.74
C MET A 154 10.61 46.12 -12.12
N SER A 155 11.15 46.09 -10.90
CA SER A 155 11.71 47.28 -10.22
C SER A 155 12.82 47.93 -11.03
N VAL A 156 13.75 47.15 -11.58
CA VAL A 156 14.84 47.66 -12.43
C VAL A 156 14.27 48.29 -13.71
N ILE A 157 13.31 47.64 -14.37
CA ILE A 157 12.67 48.17 -15.58
C ILE A 157 11.93 49.49 -15.30
N ILE A 158 11.23 49.59 -14.16
CA ILE A 158 10.52 50.82 -13.76
C ILE A 158 11.54 51.93 -13.49
N ALA A 159 12.61 51.65 -12.75
CA ALA A 159 13.67 52.62 -12.46
C ALA A 159 14.33 53.11 -13.75
N GLU A 160 14.70 52.20 -14.65
CA GLU A 160 15.24 52.53 -15.97
C GLU A 160 14.28 53.44 -16.76
N LYS A 161 12.99 53.10 -16.80
CA LYS A 161 12.00 53.89 -17.53
C LYS A 161 11.86 55.31 -16.99
N ILE A 162 11.89 55.47 -15.66
CA ILE A 162 11.85 56.78 -14.99
C ILE A 162 13.11 57.59 -15.32
N ILE A 163 14.29 56.96 -15.24
CA ILE A 163 15.57 57.63 -15.51
C ILE A 163 15.65 58.05 -16.98
N ARG A 164 15.34 57.14 -17.93
CA ARG A 164 15.33 57.46 -19.36
C ARG A 164 14.35 58.57 -19.70
N LYS A 165 13.21 58.66 -19.01
CA LYS A 165 12.29 59.80 -19.17
C LYS A 165 12.94 61.12 -18.75
N LYS A 166 13.57 61.18 -17.58
CA LYS A 166 14.29 62.39 -17.12
C LYS A 166 15.42 62.77 -18.08
N LEU A 167 16.19 61.79 -18.55
CA LEU A 167 17.23 62.01 -19.55
C LEU A 167 16.67 62.57 -20.86
N SER A 168 15.52 62.06 -21.32
CA SER A 168 14.86 62.60 -22.52
C SER A 168 14.35 64.04 -22.36
N GLU A 169 14.10 64.48 -21.13
CA GLU A 169 13.73 65.85 -20.78
C GLU A 169 14.95 66.77 -20.66
N GLY A 170 16.18 66.26 -20.85
CA GLY A 170 17.42 67.03 -20.80
C GLY A 170 18.01 67.21 -19.40
N ASP A 171 17.56 66.43 -18.41
CA ASP A 171 18.07 66.50 -17.04
C ASP A 171 19.55 66.08 -16.96
N ILE A 172 20.38 66.93 -16.35
CA ILE A 172 21.82 66.69 -16.11
C ILE A 172 22.17 66.49 -14.64
N SER A 173 21.19 66.44 -13.74
CA SER A 173 21.41 66.28 -12.28
C SER A 173 22.14 64.98 -11.91
N TRP A 174 22.17 64.00 -12.81
CA TRP A 174 22.91 62.75 -12.65
C TRP A 174 24.43 62.91 -12.80
N LEU A 175 24.89 63.94 -13.52
CA LEU A 175 26.29 64.06 -13.97
C LEU A 175 27.25 64.24 -12.79
N GLU A 176 26.99 65.23 -11.93
CA GLU A 176 27.86 65.54 -10.79
C GLU A 176 28.01 64.38 -9.79
N PRO A 177 26.92 63.75 -9.30
CA PRO A 177 27.02 62.57 -8.43
C PRO A 177 27.77 61.41 -9.06
N THR A 178 27.55 61.15 -10.36
CA THR A 178 28.22 60.06 -11.08
C THR A 178 29.72 60.29 -11.15
N ILE A 179 30.15 61.52 -11.43
CA ILE A 179 31.57 61.87 -11.48
C ILE A 179 32.19 61.77 -10.09
N GLN A 180 31.53 62.28 -9.05
CA GLN A 180 32.03 62.17 -7.68
C GLN A 180 32.22 60.70 -7.26
N GLU A 181 31.25 59.83 -7.56
CA GLU A 181 31.32 58.40 -7.28
C GLU A 181 32.47 57.71 -8.04
N CYS A 182 32.58 57.93 -9.36
CA CYS A 182 33.64 57.35 -10.17
C CYS A 182 35.04 57.85 -9.75
N MET A 183 35.18 59.14 -9.44
CA MET A 183 36.43 59.73 -8.97
C MET A 183 36.81 59.26 -7.57
N ALA A 184 35.86 58.94 -6.70
CA ALA A 184 36.13 58.35 -5.39
C ALA A 184 36.65 56.90 -5.51
N ASN A 185 36.20 56.16 -6.52
CA ASN A 185 36.62 54.79 -6.80
C ASN A 185 37.95 54.71 -7.58
N LEU A 186 38.39 55.81 -8.20
CA LEU A 186 39.68 55.92 -8.85
C LEU A 186 40.79 56.14 -7.81
N SER A 187 41.76 55.22 -7.75
CA SER A 187 43.03 55.44 -7.03
C SER A 187 43.82 56.58 -7.69
N LEU A 188 44.72 57.25 -6.94
CA LEU A 188 45.49 58.44 -7.39
C LEU A 188 45.92 58.34 -8.87
N ALA A 189 45.19 59.04 -9.75
CA ALA A 189 45.48 59.14 -11.17
C ALA A 189 45.84 60.59 -11.49
N ASP A 190 47.02 60.83 -12.07
CA ASP A 190 47.49 62.20 -12.35
C ASP A 190 46.63 62.90 -13.43
N ARG A 191 46.07 62.13 -14.37
CA ARG A 191 45.20 62.62 -15.44
C ARG A 191 44.04 61.68 -15.72
N VAL A 192 42.85 62.24 -15.88
CA VAL A 192 41.62 61.52 -16.23
C VAL A 192 40.96 62.22 -17.41
N THR A 193 40.63 61.47 -18.46
CA THR A 193 39.82 61.94 -19.58
C THR A 193 38.39 61.44 -19.40
N ILE A 194 37.41 62.34 -19.37
CA ILE A 194 35.99 62.01 -19.23
C ILE A 194 35.30 62.25 -20.57
N ARG A 195 34.77 61.17 -21.15
CA ARG A 195 33.99 61.19 -22.39
C ARG A 195 32.50 61.20 -22.09
N LEU A 196 31.76 62.09 -22.73
CA LEU A 196 30.32 62.24 -22.56
C LEU A 196 29.64 62.70 -23.85
N HIS A 197 28.33 62.47 -23.95
CA HIS A 197 27.56 62.93 -25.09
C HIS A 197 27.65 64.47 -25.27
N PRO A 198 27.81 65.01 -26.50
CA PRO A 198 27.97 66.45 -26.72
C PRO A 198 26.90 67.33 -26.07
N LYS A 199 25.62 66.94 -26.17
CA LYS A 199 24.51 67.62 -25.48
C LYS A 199 24.67 67.71 -23.96
N ALA A 200 25.23 66.69 -23.32
CA ALA A 200 25.46 66.70 -21.87
C ALA A 200 26.62 67.64 -21.51
N TYR A 201 27.65 67.68 -22.37
CA TYR A 201 28.78 68.59 -22.24
C TYR A 201 28.36 70.07 -22.38
N GLU A 202 27.54 70.38 -23.38
CA GLU A 202 26.98 71.73 -23.56
C GLU A 202 26.13 72.15 -22.35
N ALA A 203 25.21 71.29 -21.90
CA ALA A 203 24.37 71.56 -20.75
C ALA A 203 25.17 71.73 -19.45
N MET A 204 26.27 70.98 -19.27
CA MET A 204 27.19 71.12 -18.14
C MET A 204 27.87 72.50 -18.12
N LEU A 205 28.32 72.98 -19.29
CA LEU A 205 28.94 74.30 -19.43
C LEU A 205 27.93 75.43 -19.15
N GLU A 206 26.71 75.31 -19.68
CA GLU A 206 25.62 76.28 -19.44
C GLU A 206 25.21 76.36 -17.97
N ALA A 207 25.14 75.21 -17.29
CA ALA A 207 24.84 75.13 -15.87
C ALA A 207 26.00 75.59 -14.97
N GLY A 208 27.20 75.80 -15.53
CA GLY A 208 28.37 76.25 -14.79
C GLY A 208 28.92 75.24 -13.78
N ILE A 209 28.68 73.94 -14.00
CA ILE A 209 29.15 72.87 -13.12
C ILE A 209 30.68 72.79 -13.20
N LYS A 210 31.37 72.88 -12.06
CA LYS A 210 32.84 72.84 -11.98
C LYS A 210 33.31 71.69 -11.10
N PHE A 211 34.22 70.88 -11.63
CA PHE A 211 34.78 69.72 -10.96
C PHE A 211 36.22 69.99 -10.47
N ASN A 212 36.39 71.07 -9.69
CA ASN A 212 37.71 71.60 -9.35
C ASN A 212 38.29 71.05 -8.03
N ASP A 213 37.51 70.24 -7.30
CA ASP A 213 37.89 69.71 -5.98
C ASP A 213 38.73 68.42 -6.05
N PHE A 214 38.93 67.87 -7.25
CA PHE A 214 39.74 66.68 -7.46
C PHE A 214 41.22 67.06 -7.60
N ARG A 215 42.11 66.30 -6.95
CA ARG A 215 43.58 66.48 -7.05
C ARG A 215 44.18 66.03 -8.39
N THR A 216 43.33 65.79 -9.39
CA THR A 216 43.65 65.12 -10.65
C THR A 216 43.28 66.04 -11.81
N ASN A 217 44.09 66.09 -12.87
CA ASN A 217 43.75 66.92 -14.04
C ASN A 217 42.67 66.23 -14.89
N ILE A 218 41.48 66.82 -14.94
CA ILE A 218 40.34 66.31 -15.72
C ILE A 218 40.32 66.95 -17.10
N THR A 219 40.29 66.13 -18.15
CA THR A 219 40.09 66.54 -19.55
C THR A 219 38.70 66.09 -20.02
N TRP A 220 37.93 66.98 -20.64
CA TRP A 220 36.58 66.67 -21.13
C TRP A 220 36.60 66.44 -22.64
N GLU A 221 36.04 65.32 -23.10
CA GLU A 221 35.95 64.97 -24.51
C GLU A 221 34.50 64.67 -24.93
N PRO A 222 33.86 65.53 -25.72
CA PRO A 222 32.54 65.24 -26.29
C PRO A 222 32.63 64.07 -27.29
N ASP A 223 31.76 63.07 -27.13
CA ASP A 223 31.75 61.86 -27.95
C ASP A 223 30.32 61.37 -28.23
N GLU A 224 29.94 61.31 -29.51
CA GLU A 224 28.62 60.84 -29.96
C GLU A 224 28.40 59.33 -29.77
N ALA A 225 29.48 58.55 -29.60
CA ALA A 225 29.37 57.13 -29.30
C ALA A 225 28.86 56.85 -27.87
N VAL A 226 28.88 57.87 -26.99
CA VAL A 226 28.38 57.76 -25.61
C VAL A 226 26.91 58.18 -25.58
N GLU A 227 26.04 57.31 -25.09
CA GLU A 227 24.62 57.66 -24.93
C GLU A 227 24.41 58.81 -23.94
N PHE A 228 23.40 59.63 -24.21
CA PHE A 228 23.01 60.72 -23.30
C PHE A 228 22.53 60.14 -21.96
N GLY A 229 23.23 60.46 -20.87
CA GLY A 229 23.03 59.82 -19.56
C GLY A 229 24.17 58.90 -19.12
N GLY A 230 25.16 58.68 -19.99
CA GLY A 230 26.39 57.95 -19.68
C GLY A 230 27.64 58.83 -19.73
N CYS A 231 28.68 58.36 -19.05
CA CYS A 231 30.04 58.90 -19.21
C CYS A 231 31.07 57.77 -19.07
N ILE A 232 32.22 57.96 -19.70
CA ILE A 232 33.33 57.00 -19.70
C ILE A 232 34.57 57.71 -19.19
N PHE A 233 35.26 57.08 -18.24
CA PHE A 233 36.50 57.60 -17.68
C PHE A 233 37.66 56.81 -18.26
N GLU A 234 38.60 57.50 -18.87
CA GLU A 234 39.85 56.92 -19.39
C GLU A 234 41.02 57.45 -18.55
N THR A 235 41.81 56.52 -18.03
CA THR A 235 43.02 56.81 -17.23
C THR A 235 44.17 55.94 -17.72
N GLU A 236 45.39 56.25 -17.26
CA GLU A 236 46.57 55.42 -17.58
C GLU A 236 46.47 53.98 -17.05
N ALA A 237 45.69 53.78 -15.98
CA ALA A 237 45.47 52.48 -15.36
C ALA A 237 44.34 51.67 -16.01
N GLY A 238 43.49 52.30 -16.83
CA GLY A 238 42.36 51.63 -17.48
C GLY A 238 41.17 52.53 -17.74
N ARG A 239 40.08 51.91 -18.21
CA ARG A 239 38.82 52.55 -18.57
C ARG A 239 37.71 52.12 -17.61
N ILE A 240 36.96 53.07 -17.09
CA ILE A 240 35.74 52.84 -16.30
C ILE A 240 34.53 53.25 -17.13
N ASP A 241 33.61 52.32 -17.32
CA ASP A 241 32.34 52.56 -17.99
C ASP A 241 31.28 52.94 -16.94
N ALA A 242 30.82 54.19 -16.98
CA ALA A 242 29.76 54.69 -16.12
C ALA A 242 28.48 55.01 -16.91
N CYS A 243 28.23 54.25 -18.00
CA CYS A 243 26.97 54.30 -18.73
C CYS A 243 25.80 53.84 -17.85
N LEU A 244 24.60 54.29 -18.21
CA LEU A 244 23.38 54.01 -17.45
C LEU A 244 23.14 52.50 -17.33
N GLU A 245 23.36 51.74 -18.40
CA GLU A 245 23.21 50.29 -18.48
C GLU A 245 24.14 49.59 -17.48
N THR A 246 25.42 49.98 -17.46
CA THR A 246 26.43 49.41 -16.57
C THR A 246 26.06 49.64 -15.11
N ARG A 247 25.63 50.86 -14.77
CA ARG A 247 25.21 51.23 -13.41
C ARG A 247 23.92 50.53 -12.98
N LEU A 248 22.92 50.46 -13.84
CA LEU A 248 21.68 49.74 -13.56
C LEU A 248 21.94 48.25 -13.35
N ASN A 249 22.86 47.66 -14.13
CA ASN A 249 23.24 46.28 -13.95
C ASN A 249 24.00 46.05 -12.63
N SER A 250 24.87 46.97 -12.22
CA SER A 250 25.50 46.91 -10.88
C SER A 250 24.48 46.97 -9.75
N VAL A 251 23.48 47.87 -9.84
CA VAL A 251 22.38 47.93 -8.86
C VAL A 251 21.56 46.65 -8.86
N LYS A 252 21.24 46.11 -10.03
CA LYS A 252 20.55 44.82 -10.17
C LYS A 252 21.32 43.71 -9.46
N ASN A 253 22.62 43.58 -9.70
CA ASN A 253 23.47 42.56 -9.07
C ASN A 253 23.53 42.74 -7.55
N ALA A 254 23.65 43.98 -7.06
CA ALA A 254 23.66 44.25 -5.62
C ALA A 254 22.31 43.90 -4.95
N LEU A 255 21.19 44.16 -5.64
CA LEU A 255 19.86 43.75 -5.17
C LEU A 255 19.70 42.23 -5.19
N GLU A 256 20.20 41.53 -6.22
CA GLU A 256 20.20 40.07 -6.27
C GLU A 256 21.03 39.48 -5.11
N GLU A 257 22.22 40.03 -4.86
CA GLU A 257 23.07 39.60 -3.74
C GLU A 257 22.35 39.79 -2.38
N ALA A 258 21.78 40.97 -2.15
CA ALA A 258 21.06 41.28 -0.91
C ALA A 258 19.81 40.40 -0.69
N VAL A 259 19.11 40.00 -1.75
CA VAL A 259 17.90 39.17 -1.67
C VAL A 259 18.24 37.70 -1.46
N TYR A 260 19.31 37.18 -2.08
CA TYR A 260 19.66 35.76 -2.02
C TYR A 260 20.73 35.38 -0.99
N HIS A 261 21.48 36.35 -0.44
CA HIS A 261 22.56 36.12 0.52
C HIS A 261 22.39 36.87 1.85
N GLY A 262 21.26 37.57 2.05
CA GLY A 262 20.91 38.32 3.26
C GLY A 262 20.13 37.52 4.30
#